data_AF-A0A6J8EA80-F1
#
_entry.id   AF-A0A6J8EA80-F1
#
_cell.length_a   1.000
_cell.length_b   1.000
_cell.length_c   1.000
_cell.angle_alpha   90.00
_cell.angle_beta   90.00
_cell.angle_gamma   90.00
#
_symmetry.space_group_name_H-M   'P 1'
#
loop_
_entity.id
_entity.type
_entity.pdbx_description
1 polymer ?
#
loop_
_entity_poly.entity_id
_entity_poly.type
_entity_poly.pdbx_seq_one_letter_code
_entity_poly.pdbx_strand_id
1 'polypeptide(L)'
;MSMDDFYIPEEQKPCAGLPTQNTFLCGCRANTESWVFIPVQVVHLRQGDIIYDSHPVNAQGNIVDDEDIFSYGKKLRFTPGLQNKYNSTEKPCYQDKSGLTKVKIAAFGINYNGMYEDHVFLDNRPSVSKAVTYIAVKRPSYKPTNTFIIVSDECGKSLPAYGYCKTT
;
A
#
# COMPACT_ATOMS: atom_id res chain seq x y z
N MET A 1 -33.24 14.96 -15.57
CA MET A 1 -32.83 13.58 -15.23
C MET A 1 -32.61 13.58 -13.72
N SER A 2 -33.57 13.05 -12.97
CA SER A 2 -33.53 13.09 -11.50
C SER A 2 -32.46 12.13 -11.00
N MET A 3 -31.86 12.43 -9.85
CA MET A 3 -30.86 11.59 -9.19
C MET A 3 -31.47 10.31 -8.60
N ASP A 4 -32.80 10.16 -8.71
CA ASP A 4 -33.59 9.07 -8.13
C ASP A 4 -33.70 7.81 -9.02
N ASP A 5 -33.18 7.84 -10.25
CA ASP A 5 -33.29 6.71 -11.20
C ASP A 5 -32.12 5.70 -11.10
N PHE A 6 -31.20 5.87 -10.15
CA PHE A 6 -30.18 4.86 -9.89
C PHE A 6 -30.71 3.80 -8.92
N TYR A 7 -31.17 2.68 -9.47
CA TYR A 7 -31.41 1.46 -8.68
C TYR A 7 -30.09 1.00 -8.05
N ILE A 8 -29.89 1.34 -6.79
CA ILE A 8 -28.86 0.79 -5.93
C ILE A 8 -29.42 -0.54 -5.41
N PRO A 9 -28.89 -1.71 -5.82
CA PRO A 9 -29.33 -3.01 -5.30
C PRO A 9 -29.31 -2.99 -3.78
N GLU A 10 -30.27 -3.63 -3.13
CA GLU A 10 -30.41 -3.62 -1.66
C GLU A 10 -29.13 -4.09 -0.92
N GLU A 11 -28.27 -4.87 -1.60
CA GLU A 11 -26.93 -5.25 -1.15
C GLU A 11 -25.95 -4.06 -0.96
N GLN A 12 -26.20 -2.89 -1.56
CA GLN A 12 -25.32 -1.72 -1.58
C GLN A 12 -25.71 -0.59 -0.60
N LYS A 13 -26.74 -0.77 0.26
CA LYS A 13 -27.01 0.22 1.32
C LYS A 13 -25.80 0.34 2.27
N PRO A 14 -25.32 1.56 2.59
CA PRO A 14 -24.12 1.73 3.40
C PRO A 14 -24.39 1.32 4.85
N CYS A 15 -23.60 0.37 5.38
CA CYS A 15 -23.71 -0.12 6.75
C CYS A 15 -23.06 0.86 7.78
N ALA A 16 -23.12 2.18 7.55
CA ALA A 16 -22.24 3.19 8.17
C ALA A 16 -22.59 3.54 9.63
N GLY A 17 -21.56 3.76 10.47
CA GLY A 17 -21.73 4.45 11.76
C GLY A 17 -20.65 4.35 12.84
N LEU A 18 -19.61 3.51 12.72
CA LEU A 18 -18.64 3.29 13.81
C LEU A 18 -17.18 3.31 13.32
N PRO A 19 -16.21 3.79 14.15
CA PRO A 19 -14.79 3.67 13.84
C PRO A 19 -14.37 2.19 13.84
N THR A 20 -13.83 1.71 12.72
CA THR A 20 -13.43 0.31 12.55
C THR A 20 -11.93 0.17 12.35
N GLN A 21 -11.32 -0.69 13.17
CA GLN A 21 -10.04 -1.31 12.86
C GLN A 21 -10.36 -2.52 11.97
N ASN A 22 -10.02 -2.42 10.67
CA ASN A 22 -10.27 -3.40 9.61
C ASN A 22 -11.77 -3.75 9.40
N THR A 23 -12.39 -3.10 8.42
CA THR A 23 -13.79 -3.34 8.06
C THR A 23 -13.91 -4.67 7.30
N PHE A 24 -14.21 -5.79 7.97
CA PHE A 24 -14.50 -7.07 7.30
C PHE A 24 -15.97 -7.19 6.86
N LEU A 25 -16.55 -6.15 6.24
CA LEU A 25 -17.96 -6.15 5.83
C LEU A 25 -18.14 -6.63 4.40
N CYS A 26 -18.83 -7.76 4.22
CA CYS A 26 -19.28 -8.24 2.92
C CYS A 26 -20.80 -8.37 2.95
N GLY A 27 -21.52 -7.52 2.20
CA GLY A 27 -22.99 -7.49 2.19
C GLY A 27 -23.59 -7.24 3.58
N CYS A 28 -23.03 -6.25 4.31
CA CYS A 28 -23.38 -5.92 5.71
C CYS A 28 -23.23 -7.07 6.73
N ARG A 29 -22.44 -8.11 6.42
CA ARG A 29 -22.08 -9.16 7.38
C ARG A 29 -20.58 -9.13 7.67
N ALA A 30 -20.22 -9.12 8.96
CA ALA A 30 -18.85 -9.30 9.43
C ALA A 30 -18.54 -10.79 9.58
N ASN A 31 -18.17 -11.47 8.48
CA ASN A 31 -17.79 -12.88 8.50
C ASN A 31 -16.51 -13.10 7.68
N THR A 32 -15.44 -13.56 8.33
CA THR A 32 -14.14 -13.86 7.71
C THR A 32 -14.22 -14.99 6.68
N GLU A 33 -15.17 -15.92 6.80
CA GLU A 33 -15.40 -16.96 5.79
C GLU A 33 -15.95 -16.42 4.46
N SER A 34 -16.50 -15.20 4.46
CA SER A 34 -16.92 -14.55 3.22
C SER A 34 -15.75 -14.00 2.41
N TRP A 35 -14.53 -14.08 2.94
CA TRP A 35 -13.33 -13.52 2.35
C TRP A 35 -12.32 -14.61 1.94
N VAL A 36 -11.48 -14.24 0.97
CA VAL A 36 -10.24 -14.93 0.60
C VAL A 36 -9.12 -13.91 0.69
N PHE A 37 -8.01 -14.31 1.29
CA PHE A 37 -6.85 -13.46 1.50
C PHE A 37 -5.80 -13.75 0.44
N ILE A 38 -5.50 -12.76 -0.39
CA ILE A 38 -4.48 -12.84 -1.43
C ILE A 38 -3.20 -12.25 -0.87
N PRO A 39 -2.09 -13.01 -0.77
CA PRO A 39 -0.82 -12.45 -0.35
C PRO A 39 -0.31 -11.45 -1.40
N VAL A 40 0.12 -10.28 -0.94
CA VAL A 40 0.65 -9.21 -1.79
C VAL A 40 2.01 -8.79 -1.26
N GLN A 41 3.00 -8.79 -2.14
CA GLN A 41 4.32 -8.29 -1.84
C GLN A 41 4.38 -6.79 -2.16
N VAL A 42 4.67 -5.99 -1.13
CA VAL A 42 4.91 -4.56 -1.27
C VAL A 42 6.41 -4.35 -1.42
N VAL A 43 6.81 -3.72 -2.52
CA VAL A 43 8.20 -3.33 -2.76
C VAL A 43 8.26 -1.81 -2.80
N HIS A 44 8.96 -1.23 -1.83
CA HIS A 44 9.16 0.21 -1.72
C HIS A 44 10.55 0.59 -2.16
N LEU A 45 10.63 1.63 -2.99
CA LEU A 45 11.88 2.22 -3.46
C LEU A 45 11.99 3.62 -2.88
N ARG A 46 13.03 3.86 -2.09
CA ARG A 46 13.29 5.18 -1.51
C ARG A 46 13.51 6.21 -2.63
N GLN A 47 12.73 7.28 -2.61
CA GLN A 47 12.90 8.41 -3.53
C GLN A 47 13.77 9.47 -2.85
N GLY A 48 14.94 9.74 -3.44
CA GLY A 48 15.85 10.78 -2.99
C GLY A 48 16.85 10.36 -1.91
N ASP A 49 17.67 11.34 -1.54
CA ASP A 49 18.72 11.22 -0.54
C ASP A 49 18.24 11.86 0.76
N ILE A 50 17.75 11.03 1.69
CA ILE A 50 17.39 11.43 3.05
C ILE A 50 18.56 11.10 3.95
N ILE A 51 18.96 12.04 4.81
CA ILE A 51 19.96 11.85 5.85
C ILE A 51 19.21 11.45 7.12
N TYR A 52 19.53 10.27 7.63
CA TYR A 52 19.02 9.65 8.87
C TYR A 52 19.99 9.80 10.04
N ASP A 53 21.10 10.53 9.88
CA ASP A 53 22.06 10.84 10.95
C ASP A 53 22.65 9.56 11.59
N SER A 54 22.82 8.53 10.75
CA SER A 54 23.26 7.21 11.17
C SER A 54 24.74 7.02 10.84
N HIS A 55 25.61 7.35 11.80
CA HIS A 55 27.05 7.42 11.59
C HIS A 55 27.77 6.10 11.90
N PRO A 56 28.73 5.67 11.05
CA PRO A 56 29.54 4.50 11.36
C PRO A 56 30.57 4.82 12.47
N VAL A 57 31.04 3.77 13.15
CA VAL A 57 32.14 3.83 14.11
C VAL A 57 33.38 3.25 13.47
N ASN A 58 34.49 3.98 13.50
CA ASN A 58 35.75 3.53 12.93
C ASN A 58 36.46 2.50 13.81
N ALA A 59 37.56 1.91 13.31
CA ALA A 59 38.35 0.91 14.03
C ALA A 59 38.95 1.43 15.36
N GLN A 60 39.03 2.75 15.55
CA GLN A 60 39.52 3.41 16.75
C GLN A 60 38.39 3.75 17.74
N GLY A 61 37.14 3.41 17.43
CA GLY A 61 35.98 3.67 18.29
C GLY A 61 35.40 5.08 18.17
N ASN A 62 35.87 5.90 17.24
CA ASN A 62 35.33 7.24 17.01
C ASN A 62 34.18 7.20 16.00
N ILE A 63 33.19 8.06 16.22
CA ILE A 63 32.06 8.28 15.29
C ILE A 63 32.58 9.05 14.07
N VAL A 64 32.15 8.65 12.88
CA VAL A 64 32.46 9.28 11.60
C VAL A 64 31.26 10.12 11.17
N ASP A 65 31.20 11.38 11.63
CA ASP A 65 30.03 12.26 11.50
C ASP A 65 29.75 12.73 10.05
N ASP A 66 30.71 12.60 9.14
CA ASP A 66 30.58 13.01 7.74
C ASP A 66 29.93 11.94 6.85
N GLU A 67 29.70 10.73 7.38
CA GLU A 67 29.06 9.64 6.66
C GLU A 67 27.75 9.21 7.34
N ASP A 68 26.71 9.02 6.53
CA ASP A 68 25.51 8.31 6.95
C ASP A 68 25.48 6.96 6.23
N ILE A 69 25.39 5.87 6.99
CA ILE A 69 25.41 4.50 6.45
C ILE A 69 24.25 4.20 5.49
N PHE A 70 23.17 4.99 5.54
CA PHE A 70 22.03 4.92 4.63
C PHE A 70 22.10 5.94 3.49
N SER A 71 23.06 6.86 3.53
CA SER A 71 23.42 7.75 2.43
C SER A 71 24.29 7.01 1.41
N TYR A 72 23.78 5.90 0.87
CA TYR A 72 24.36 5.29 -0.33
C TYR A 72 24.11 6.20 -1.53
N GLY A 73 25.03 7.14 -1.74
CA GLY A 73 25.08 7.96 -2.93
C GLY A 73 25.13 7.09 -4.18
N LYS A 74 24.16 7.31 -5.08
CA LYS A 74 24.17 6.92 -6.50
C LYS A 74 24.17 5.41 -6.81
N LYS A 75 23.07 5.01 -7.48
CA LYS A 75 22.92 3.86 -8.40
C LYS A 75 22.57 2.51 -7.78
N LEU A 76 21.39 2.39 -7.17
CA LEU A 76 20.61 1.20 -7.49
C LEU A 76 20.03 1.40 -8.89
N ARG A 77 20.72 0.84 -9.89
CA ARG A 77 20.19 0.67 -11.25
C ARG A 77 19.06 -0.37 -11.18
N PHE A 78 17.88 0.05 -10.75
CA PHE A 78 16.69 -0.76 -10.99
C PHE A 78 16.54 -0.93 -12.49
N THR A 79 16.25 -2.16 -12.91
CA THR A 79 15.98 -2.53 -14.29
C THR A 79 15.00 -1.54 -14.91
N PRO A 80 15.16 -1.16 -16.20
CA PRO A 80 14.44 -0.03 -16.84
C PRO A 80 12.91 -0.09 -16.78
N GLY A 81 12.30 -1.20 -16.35
CA GLY A 81 10.86 -1.35 -16.17
C GLY A 81 10.30 -0.78 -14.86
N LEU A 82 11.12 -0.57 -13.83
CA LEU A 82 10.69 -0.02 -12.52
C LEU A 82 10.89 1.50 -12.41
N GLN A 83 11.72 2.09 -13.29
CA GLN A 83 12.00 3.53 -13.31
C GLN A 83 11.00 4.34 -14.16
N ASN A 84 9.80 3.79 -14.41
CA ASN A 84 8.80 4.51 -15.18
C ASN A 84 8.26 5.72 -14.42
N LYS A 85 8.83 6.87 -14.76
CA LYS A 85 8.09 8.08 -15.15
C LYS A 85 7.17 8.69 -14.09
N TYR A 86 7.62 8.77 -12.85
CA TYR A 86 7.05 9.71 -11.89
C TYR A 86 7.99 10.91 -11.72
N ASN A 87 8.05 11.76 -12.75
CA ASN A 87 8.49 13.14 -12.56
C ASN A 87 7.49 13.79 -11.62
N SER A 88 7.86 13.96 -10.35
CA SER A 88 7.02 14.63 -9.37
C SER A 88 7.03 16.12 -9.65
N THR A 89 6.06 16.59 -10.45
CA THR A 89 5.59 17.97 -10.42
C THR A 89 4.73 18.26 -9.17
N GLU A 90 4.74 17.36 -8.19
CA GLU A 90 3.86 17.38 -7.03
C GLU A 90 4.63 17.77 -5.76
N LYS A 91 3.87 18.35 -4.82
CA LYS A 91 4.35 18.97 -3.57
C LYS A 91 5.36 18.06 -2.83
N PRO A 92 6.37 18.64 -2.16
CA PRO A 92 7.28 17.87 -1.32
C PRO A 92 6.45 17.11 -0.28
N CYS A 93 6.50 15.78 -0.36
CA CYS A 93 5.90 14.93 0.64
C CYS A 93 6.82 14.89 1.86
N TYR A 94 6.26 15.13 3.04
CA TYR A 94 7.00 15.00 4.28
C TYR A 94 7.24 13.52 4.55
N GLN A 95 8.49 13.09 4.41
CA GLN A 95 8.93 11.76 4.81
C GLN A 95 9.28 11.79 6.29
N ASP A 96 8.86 10.76 7.02
CA ASP A 96 9.19 10.63 8.43
C ASP A 96 10.70 10.41 8.62
N LYS A 97 11.32 11.28 9.41
CA LYS A 97 12.75 11.20 9.76
C LYS A 97 13.07 9.97 10.61
N SER A 98 12.06 9.32 11.21
CA SER A 98 12.25 8.04 11.91
C SER A 98 12.73 6.92 10.98
N GLY A 99 12.57 7.10 9.66
CA GLY A 99 12.80 6.04 8.68
C GLY A 99 11.64 5.07 8.57
N LEU A 100 10.46 5.40 9.10
CA LEU A 100 9.24 4.65 8.85
C LEU A 100 8.53 5.20 7.60
N THR A 101 8.06 4.33 6.72
CA THR A 101 7.10 4.71 5.68
C THR A 101 5.86 3.84 5.76
N LYS A 102 4.71 4.43 5.46
CA LYS A 102 3.40 3.79 5.54
C LYS A 102 2.82 3.63 4.14
N VAL A 103 2.50 2.41 3.77
CA VAL A 103 1.79 2.09 2.53
C VAL A 103 0.38 1.65 2.87
N LYS A 104 -0.62 2.31 2.29
CA LYS A 104 -2.03 1.94 2.41
C LYS A 104 -2.43 1.07 1.22
N ILE A 105 -3.12 -0.03 1.51
CA ILE A 105 -3.67 -0.93 0.52
C ILE A 105 -5.16 -1.06 0.78
N ALA A 106 -5.96 -0.80 -0.25
CA ALA A 106 -7.41 -0.86 -0.17
C ALA A 106 -7.98 -1.69 -1.33
N ALA A 107 -9.03 -2.45 -1.05
CA ALA A 107 -9.77 -3.23 -2.02
C ALA A 107 -11.27 -2.92 -1.91
N PHE A 108 -11.88 -2.59 -3.04
CA PHE A 108 -13.29 -2.22 -3.14
C PHE A 108 -14.00 -3.21 -4.06
N GLY A 109 -15.08 -3.81 -3.57
CA GLY A 109 -15.93 -4.67 -4.38
C GLY A 109 -16.65 -3.90 -5.47
N ILE A 110 -16.57 -4.40 -6.72
CA ILE A 110 -17.28 -3.82 -7.87
C ILE A 110 -18.67 -4.45 -8.00
N ASN A 111 -18.74 -5.78 -7.83
CA ASN A 111 -19.98 -6.56 -7.94
C ASN A 111 -20.47 -7.11 -6.59
N TYR A 112 -19.96 -6.56 -5.50
CA TYR A 112 -20.41 -6.83 -4.13
C TYR A 112 -20.14 -5.61 -3.26
N ASN A 113 -20.96 -5.40 -2.23
CA ASN A 113 -20.68 -4.40 -1.22
C ASN A 113 -19.66 -4.95 -0.22
N GLY A 114 -18.41 -4.54 -0.38
CA GLY A 114 -17.36 -4.84 0.57
C GLY A 114 -16.14 -3.97 0.34
N MET A 115 -15.48 -3.62 1.45
CA MET A 115 -14.29 -2.80 1.45
C MET A 115 -13.30 -3.43 2.41
N TYR A 116 -12.06 -3.63 1.96
CA TYR A 116 -10.94 -4.04 2.81
C TYR A 116 -9.89 -2.95 2.77
N GLU A 117 -9.33 -2.61 3.93
CA GLU A 117 -8.26 -1.64 4.05
C GLU A 117 -7.22 -2.19 5.03
N ASP A 118 -5.96 -2.11 4.65
CA ASP A 118 -4.83 -2.48 5.50
C ASP A 118 -3.65 -1.53 5.28
N HIS A 119 -2.74 -1.51 6.25
CA HIS A 119 -1.57 -0.67 6.26
C HIS A 119 -0.32 -1.49 6.49
N VAL A 120 0.68 -1.23 5.66
CA VAL A 120 1.99 -1.87 5.75
C VAL A 120 3.01 -0.82 6.13
N PHE A 121 3.75 -1.13 7.19
CA PHE A 121 4.85 -0.30 7.66
C PHE A 121 6.16 -0.88 7.14
N LEU A 122 6.97 -0.02 6.56
CA LEU A 122 8.25 -0.38 5.94
C LEU A 122 9.34 0.52 6.49
N ASP A 123 10.55 -0.02 6.57
CA ASP A 123 11.75 0.76 6.83
C ASP A 123 12.15 1.51 5.55
N ASN A 124 12.23 2.83 5.59
CA ASN A 124 12.63 3.70 4.49
C ASN A 124 14.13 4.04 4.53
N ARG A 125 14.89 3.51 5.49
CA ARG A 125 16.35 3.71 5.57
C ARG A 125 17.07 2.95 4.47
N PRO A 126 16.81 1.64 4.22
CA PRO A 126 17.33 0.96 3.04
C PRO A 126 16.74 1.55 1.76
N SER A 127 17.52 1.55 0.68
CA SER A 127 17.06 2.03 -0.62
C SER A 127 15.95 1.16 -1.23
N VAL A 128 15.84 -0.11 -0.80
CA VAL A 128 14.76 -1.04 -1.14
C VAL A 128 14.26 -1.70 0.11
N SER A 129 12.96 -1.66 0.31
CA SER A 129 12.31 -2.38 1.39
C SER A 129 11.16 -3.21 0.86
N LYS A 130 10.94 -4.35 1.51
CA LYS A 130 9.94 -5.32 1.11
C LYS A 130 9.16 -5.78 2.32
N ALA A 131 7.85 -5.92 2.15
CA ALA A 131 6.98 -6.56 3.12
C ALA A 131 5.93 -7.39 2.39
N VAL A 132 5.34 -8.33 3.10
CA VAL A 132 4.18 -9.09 2.62
C VAL A 132 2.99 -8.69 3.47
N THR A 133 1.88 -8.41 2.81
CA THR A 133 0.57 -8.22 3.43
C THR A 133 -0.46 -9.09 2.73
N TYR A 134 -1.71 -8.99 3.14
CA TYR A 134 -2.83 -9.68 2.56
C TYR A 134 -3.90 -8.67 2.14
N ILE A 135 -4.51 -8.93 0.99
CA ILE A 135 -5.72 -8.24 0.55
C ILE A 135 -6.88 -9.20 0.67
N ALA A 136 -7.92 -8.82 1.40
CA ALA A 136 -9.15 -9.59 1.43
C ALA A 136 -10.05 -9.21 0.24
N VAL A 137 -10.54 -10.22 -0.48
CA VAL A 137 -11.59 -10.10 -1.49
C VAL A 137 -12.73 -11.05 -1.17
N LYS A 138 -13.96 -10.72 -1.61
CA LYS A 138 -15.09 -11.64 -1.44
C LYS A 138 -14.75 -13.02 -2.05
N ARG A 139 -15.07 -14.08 -1.31
CA ARG A 139 -14.87 -15.45 -1.76
C ARG A 139 -15.73 -15.71 -3.01
N PRO A 140 -15.14 -16.13 -4.15
CA PRO A 140 -15.89 -16.37 -5.38
C PRO A 140 -16.55 -17.76 -5.37
N SER A 141 -17.39 -18.06 -4.37
CA SER A 141 -17.98 -19.39 -4.20
C SER A 141 -18.97 -19.77 -5.31
N TYR A 142 -19.84 -18.83 -5.71
CA TYR A 142 -20.93 -19.09 -6.67
C TYR A 142 -20.90 -18.16 -7.88
N LYS A 143 -20.29 -16.99 -7.76
CA LYS A 143 -20.17 -15.99 -8.82
C LYS A 143 -18.75 -15.42 -8.83
N PRO A 144 -18.24 -15.00 -10.01
CA PRO A 144 -16.99 -14.26 -10.09
C PRO A 144 -17.02 -13.05 -9.14
N THR A 145 -15.87 -12.73 -8.57
CA THR A 145 -15.70 -11.55 -7.72
C THR A 145 -14.83 -10.54 -8.45
N ASN A 146 -15.36 -9.34 -8.66
CA ASN A 146 -14.66 -8.23 -9.27
C ASN A 146 -14.30 -7.22 -8.17
N THR A 147 -13.02 -6.88 -8.07
CA THR A 147 -12.50 -5.96 -7.05
C THR A 147 -11.58 -4.94 -7.72
N PHE A 148 -11.65 -3.70 -7.25
CA PHE A 148 -10.69 -2.65 -7.57
C PHE A 148 -9.70 -2.51 -6.41
N ILE A 149 -8.40 -2.58 -6.72
CA ILE A 149 -7.33 -2.49 -5.71
C ILE A 149 -6.61 -1.15 -5.90
N ILE A 150 -6.45 -0.42 -4.79
CA ILE A 150 -5.69 0.83 -4.72
C ILE A 150 -4.53 0.60 -3.76
N VAL A 151 -3.34 1.00 -4.21
CA VAL A 151 -2.16 1.09 -3.36
C VAL A 151 -1.73 2.54 -3.33
N SER A 152 -1.49 3.08 -2.15
CA SER A 152 -1.06 4.47 -1.98
C SER A 152 0.09 4.56 -0.98
N ASP A 153 1.05 5.44 -1.26
CA ASP A 153 2.10 5.78 -0.30
C ASP A 153 1.57 6.69 0.82
N GLU A 154 2.46 7.05 1.75
CA GLU A 154 2.16 7.96 2.86
C GLU A 154 1.72 9.36 2.43
N CYS A 155 2.03 9.72 1.19
CA CYS A 155 1.68 10.99 0.55
C CYS A 155 0.30 10.93 -0.12
N GLY A 156 -0.36 9.76 -0.12
CA GLY A 156 -1.62 9.52 -0.81
C GLY A 156 -1.47 9.30 -2.32
N LYS A 157 -0.24 9.17 -2.83
CA LYS A 157 0.00 8.95 -4.25
C LYS A 157 -0.29 7.51 -4.62
N SER A 158 -1.12 7.32 -5.64
CA SER A 158 -1.43 6.00 -6.15
C SER A 158 -0.17 5.36 -6.75
N LEU A 159 0.16 4.16 -6.28
CA LEU A 159 1.26 3.35 -6.77
C LEU A 159 0.75 2.34 -7.82
N PRO A 160 1.57 1.98 -8.82
CA PRO A 160 1.24 0.90 -9.74
C PRO A 160 1.07 -0.42 -8.97
N ALA A 161 -0.10 -1.05 -9.12
CA ALA A 161 -0.34 -2.40 -8.62
C ALA A 161 -0.26 -3.39 -9.80
N TYR A 162 0.72 -4.29 -9.76
CA TYR A 162 0.86 -5.36 -10.73
C TYR A 162 0.33 -6.66 -10.12
N GLY A 163 -0.93 -7.00 -10.42
CA GLY A 163 -1.57 -8.24 -9.97
C GLY A 163 -1.71 -9.25 -11.11
N TYR A 164 -1.19 -10.46 -10.93
CA TYR A 164 -1.46 -11.61 -11.79
C TYR A 164 -2.27 -12.64 -11.00
N CYS A 165 -3.59 -12.61 -11.13
CA CYS A 165 -4.44 -13.68 -10.62
C CYS A 165 -4.60 -14.75 -11.71
N LYS A 166 -3.92 -15.88 -11.55
CA LYS A 166 -4.19 -17.09 -12.33
C LYS A 166 -5.11 -17.99 -11.53
N THR A 167 -6.36 -18.13 -11.98
CA THR A 167 -7.27 -19.16 -11.49
C THR A 167 -6.90 -20.48 -12.16
N THR A 168 -6.57 -21.50 -11.36
CA THR A 168 -6.58 -22.91 -11.78
C THR A 168 -7.96 -23.50 -11.59
#